data_AF-A0A834S8X3-F1
#
_entry.id   AF-A0A834S8X3-F1
#
_cell.length_a   1.000
_cell.length_b   1.000
_cell.length_c   1.000
_cell.angle_alpha   90.00
_cell.angle_beta   90.00
_cell.angle_gamma   90.00
#
_symmetry.space_group_name_H-M   'P 1'
#
loop_
_entity.id
_entity.type
_entity.pdbx_description
1 polymer ?
#
loop_
_entity_poly.entity_id
_entity_poly.type
_entity_poly.pdbx_seq_one_letter_code
_entity_poly.pdbx_strand_id
1 'polypeptide(L)'
;MFKPLSTAYSKELSNYLHNSQGLLSVKKGDFFPLFWRAWVSSFKKNTIQKSFMATGIWPPDLTSILKRFNRNTPEERRVVEEREKDELQLQKARRLELKEQARLYKLQVAQEKRVERERLKEVREKEKAEKMAERAREKAARDSQKAIQQAQKSKRKAS
;
A
#
# COMPACT_ATOMS: atom_id res chain seq x y z
N MET A 1 -30.12 8.03 -20.92
CA MET A 1 -31.20 7.15 -21.39
C MET A 1 -31.26 7.06 -22.92
N PHE A 2 -31.42 8.17 -23.63
CA PHE A 2 -31.56 8.16 -25.10
C PHE A 2 -30.32 7.72 -25.89
N LYS A 3 -29.10 8.05 -25.41
CA LYS A 3 -27.87 7.57 -26.04
C LYS A 3 -27.76 6.02 -26.06
N PRO A 4 -27.95 5.32 -24.93
CA PRO A 4 -28.06 3.86 -24.92
C PRO A 4 -29.13 3.30 -25.87
N LEU A 5 -30.31 3.94 -25.96
CA LEU A 5 -31.37 3.54 -26.88
C LEU A 5 -30.93 3.66 -28.34
N SER A 6 -30.35 4.80 -28.71
CA SER A 6 -29.82 5.03 -30.06
C SER A 6 -28.76 4.00 -30.42
N THR A 7 -27.81 3.73 -29.52
CA THR A 7 -26.77 2.72 -29.75
C THR A 7 -27.36 1.31 -29.90
N ALA A 8 -28.31 0.93 -29.06
CA ALA A 8 -28.97 -0.38 -29.16
C ALA A 8 -29.77 -0.50 -30.47
N TYR A 9 -30.46 0.56 -30.88
CA TYR A 9 -31.23 0.57 -32.13
C TYR A 9 -30.33 0.50 -33.36
N SER A 10 -29.21 1.22 -33.39
CA SER A 10 -28.20 1.08 -34.44
C SER A 10 -27.66 -0.35 -34.52
N LYS A 11 -27.45 -1.01 -33.37
CA LYS A 11 -27.04 -2.42 -33.33
C LYS A 11 -28.11 -3.35 -33.93
N GLU A 12 -29.38 -3.17 -33.56
CA GLU A 12 -30.48 -3.96 -34.13
C GLU A 12 -30.61 -3.76 -35.65
N LEU A 13 -30.42 -2.54 -36.16
CA LEU A 13 -30.37 -2.26 -37.59
C LEU A 13 -29.21 -2.98 -38.29
N SER A 14 -28.00 -2.92 -37.71
CA SER A 14 -26.83 -3.63 -38.27
C SER A 14 -27.07 -5.14 -38.30
N ASN A 15 -27.63 -5.71 -37.23
CA ASN A 15 -27.98 -7.13 -37.18
C ASN A 15 -29.03 -7.50 -38.23
N TYR A 16 -30.07 -6.67 -38.40
CA TYR A 16 -31.10 -6.88 -39.41
C TYR A 16 -30.51 -6.88 -40.82
N LEU A 17 -29.67 -5.89 -41.14
CA LEU A 17 -29.02 -5.78 -42.44
C LEU A 17 -28.07 -6.96 -42.71
N HIS A 18 -27.34 -7.39 -41.68
CA HIS A 18 -26.46 -8.55 -41.76
C HIS A 18 -27.24 -9.84 -42.03
N ASN A 19 -28.33 -10.07 -41.30
CA ASN A 19 -29.18 -11.26 -41.46
C ASN A 19 -29.92 -11.27 -42.80
N SER A 20 -30.28 -10.10 -43.33
CA SER A 20 -30.90 -9.97 -44.64
C SER A 20 -29.89 -9.98 -45.79
N GLN A 21 -28.58 -10.03 -45.49
CA GLN A 21 -27.49 -9.91 -46.47
C GLN A 21 -27.58 -8.64 -47.34
N GLY A 22 -28.26 -7.59 -46.85
CA GLY A 22 -28.55 -6.39 -47.64
C GLY A 22 -29.61 -6.55 -48.73
N LEU A 23 -30.27 -7.71 -48.84
CA LEU A 23 -31.29 -7.99 -49.86
C LEU A 23 -32.67 -7.43 -49.50
N LEU A 24 -32.94 -7.26 -48.20
CA LEU A 24 -34.19 -6.69 -47.70
C LEU A 24 -33.99 -5.22 -47.36
N SER A 25 -34.81 -4.35 -47.96
CA SER A 25 -34.89 -2.95 -47.57
C SER A 25 -35.60 -2.81 -46.22
N VAL A 26 -35.12 -1.86 -45.40
CA VAL A 26 -35.77 -1.50 -44.15
C VAL A 26 -37.05 -0.72 -44.47
N LYS A 27 -38.20 -1.27 -44.12
CA LYS A 27 -39.51 -0.64 -44.30
C LYS A 27 -40.00 -0.03 -43.00
N LYS A 28 -41.03 0.81 -43.10
CA LYS A 28 -41.71 1.39 -41.92
C LYS A 28 -42.23 0.31 -40.96
N GLY A 29 -42.66 -0.84 -41.48
CA GLY A 29 -43.11 -1.98 -40.67
C GLY A 29 -42.02 -2.60 -39.80
N ASP A 30 -40.75 -2.51 -40.21
CA ASP A 30 -39.61 -3.09 -39.48
C ASP A 30 -39.19 -2.22 -38.30
N PHE A 31 -39.65 -0.96 -38.26
CA PHE A 31 -39.34 -0.02 -37.18
C PHE A 31 -39.71 -0.58 -35.81
N PHE A 32 -40.96 -0.99 -35.61
CA PHE A 32 -41.44 -1.34 -34.27
C PHE A 32 -40.74 -2.58 -33.69
N PRO A 33 -40.57 -3.69 -34.42
CA PRO A 33 -39.82 -4.85 -33.91
C PRO A 33 -38.37 -4.52 -33.53
N LEU A 34 -37.65 -3.74 -34.34
CA LEU A 34 -36.27 -3.34 -34.08
C LEU A 34 -36.19 -2.36 -32.89
N PHE A 35 -37.11 -1.39 -32.86
CA PHE A 35 -37.23 -0.42 -31.78
C PHE A 35 -37.55 -1.12 -30.45
N TRP A 36 -38.49 -2.05 -30.44
CA TRP A 36 -38.91 -2.74 -29.22
C TRP A 36 -37.77 -3.55 -28.60
N ARG A 37 -36.98 -4.26 -29.43
CA ARG A 37 -35.77 -4.97 -28.99
C ARG A 37 -34.74 -4.01 -28.38
N ALA A 38 -34.48 -2.90 -29.06
CA ALA A 38 -33.57 -1.86 -28.57
C ALA A 38 -34.08 -1.20 -27.27
N TRP A 39 -35.38 -0.96 -27.17
CA TRP A 39 -36.05 -0.39 -26.01
C TRP A 39 -35.87 -1.26 -24.78
N VAL A 40 -36.26 -2.54 -24.86
CA VAL A 40 -36.13 -3.49 -23.75
C VAL A 40 -34.66 -3.65 -23.32
N SER A 41 -33.73 -3.60 -24.27
CA SER A 41 -32.30 -3.67 -23.98
C SER A 41 -31.74 -2.44 -23.27
N SER A 42 -32.24 -1.24 -23.60
CA SER A 42 -31.69 0.04 -23.13
C SER A 42 -32.40 0.62 -21.90
N PHE A 43 -33.73 0.48 -21.79
CA PHE A 43 -34.57 0.97 -20.70
C PHE A 43 -34.59 0.03 -19.50
N LYS A 44 -33.40 -0.24 -18.95
CA LYS A 44 -33.22 -1.04 -17.73
C LYS A 44 -33.33 -0.16 -16.48
N LYS A 45 -33.78 -0.74 -15.36
CA LYS A 45 -33.90 -0.05 -14.05
C LYS A 45 -32.66 0.78 -13.69
N ASN A 46 -31.47 0.21 -13.86
CA ASN A 46 -30.21 0.91 -13.59
C ASN A 46 -29.99 2.12 -14.52
N THR A 47 -30.23 1.97 -15.82
CA THR A 47 -30.10 3.09 -16.79
C THR A 47 -31.08 4.21 -16.47
N ILE A 48 -32.30 3.86 -16.08
CA ILE A 48 -33.36 4.80 -15.68
C ILE A 48 -32.92 5.56 -14.42
N GLN A 49 -32.50 4.85 -13.37
CA GLN A 49 -31.97 5.46 -12.14
C GLN A 49 -30.80 6.40 -12.43
N LYS A 50 -29.84 5.96 -13.24
CA LYS A 50 -28.70 6.81 -13.65
C LYS A 50 -29.14 8.07 -14.40
N SER A 51 -30.18 8.00 -15.24
CA SER A 51 -30.71 9.21 -15.89
C SER A 51 -31.31 10.19 -14.90
N PHE A 52 -32.09 9.71 -13.92
CA PHE A 52 -32.67 10.58 -12.89
C PHE A 52 -31.62 11.21 -11.98
N MET A 53 -30.57 10.45 -11.65
CA MET A 53 -29.42 10.96 -10.89
C MET A 53 -28.67 12.04 -11.70
N ALA A 54 -28.43 11.79 -12.99
CA ALA A 54 -27.69 12.73 -13.83
C ALA A 54 -28.44 14.05 -14.07
N THR A 55 -29.78 14.03 -14.00
CA THR A 55 -30.62 15.23 -14.10
C THR A 55 -30.90 15.88 -12.76
N GLY A 56 -30.39 15.34 -11.64
CA GLY A 56 -30.66 15.86 -10.29
C GLY A 56 -32.14 15.85 -9.89
N ILE A 57 -32.98 15.11 -10.62
CA ILE A 57 -34.41 14.96 -10.31
C ILE A 57 -34.57 14.00 -9.12
N TRP A 58 -33.77 12.92 -9.09
CA TRP A 58 -33.75 11.96 -7.98
C TRP A 58 -32.38 11.29 -7.81
N PRO A 59 -31.76 11.35 -6.61
CA PRO A 59 -32.15 12.17 -5.46
C PRO A 59 -32.20 13.67 -5.81
N PRO A 60 -32.98 14.50 -5.09
CA PRO A 60 -33.08 15.94 -5.35
C PRO A 60 -31.77 16.64 -4.97
N ASP A 61 -30.76 16.50 -5.83
CA ASP A 61 -29.44 17.10 -5.69
C ASP A 61 -29.15 18.02 -6.88
N LEU A 62 -29.51 19.29 -6.68
CA LEU A 62 -29.31 20.37 -7.63
C LEU A 62 -27.83 20.68 -7.85
N THR A 63 -26.94 20.32 -6.92
CA THR A 63 -25.50 20.67 -7.00
C THR A 63 -24.82 20.02 -8.20
N SER A 64 -25.25 18.81 -8.56
CA SER A 64 -24.77 18.06 -9.73
C SER A 64 -25.01 18.80 -11.06
N ILE A 65 -26.12 19.52 -11.15
CA ILE A 65 -26.49 20.35 -12.30
C ILE A 65 -25.77 21.70 -12.23
N LEU A 66 -25.79 22.35 -11.06
CA LEU A 66 -25.18 23.67 -10.84
C LEU A 66 -23.66 23.65 -11.12
N LYS A 67 -22.96 22.56 -10.81
CA LYS A 67 -21.55 22.36 -11.18
C LYS A 67 -21.29 22.44 -12.68
N ARG A 68 -22.26 22.11 -13.54
CA ARG A 68 -22.10 22.22 -15.01
C ARG A 68 -22.19 23.67 -15.50
N PHE A 69 -22.90 24.52 -14.77
CA PHE A 69 -23.10 25.93 -15.08
C PHE A 69 -22.05 26.83 -14.43
N ASN A 70 -21.41 26.36 -13.35
CA ASN A 70 -20.15 26.91 -12.86
C ASN A 70 -19.00 26.50 -13.79
N ARG A 71 -19.04 26.98 -15.03
CA ARG A 71 -17.86 26.99 -15.89
C ARG A 71 -16.99 28.14 -15.39
N ASN A 72 -16.04 27.79 -14.53
CA ASN A 72 -15.03 28.70 -14.02
C ASN A 72 -14.51 29.57 -15.18
N THR A 73 -14.51 30.88 -14.94
CA THR A 73 -13.81 31.84 -15.80
C THR A 73 -12.36 31.39 -15.97
N PRO A 74 -11.66 31.74 -17.07
CA PRO A 74 -10.27 31.35 -17.26
C PRO A 74 -9.36 31.69 -16.05
N GLU A 75 -9.66 32.77 -15.32
CA GLU A 75 -8.95 33.16 -14.10
C GLU A 75 -9.21 32.23 -12.92
N GLU A 76 -10.46 31.83 -12.68
CA GLU A 76 -10.77 30.86 -11.61
C GLU A 76 -10.12 29.49 -11.86
N ARG A 77 -9.94 29.09 -13.13
CA ARG A 77 -9.16 27.86 -13.45
C ARG A 77 -7.69 28.01 -13.11
N ARG A 78 -7.08 29.15 -13.43
CA ARG A 78 -5.67 29.43 -13.10
C ARG A 78 -5.44 29.39 -11.60
N VAL A 79 -6.34 29.98 -10.81
CA VAL A 79 -6.26 29.96 -9.34
C VAL A 79 -6.36 28.54 -8.79
N VAL A 80 -7.24 27.69 -9.36
CA VAL A 80 -7.34 26.28 -8.95
C VAL A 80 -6.08 25.50 -9.32
N GLU A 81 -5.58 25.67 -10.54
CA GLU A 81 -4.33 25.01 -10.99
C GLU A 81 -3.10 25.43 -10.16
N GLU A 82 -3.04 26.70 -9.76
CA GLU A 82 -1.96 27.21 -8.92
C GLU A 82 -2.02 26.62 -7.50
N ARG A 83 -3.22 26.57 -6.90
CA ARG A 83 -3.43 25.88 -5.61
C ARG A 83 -3.08 24.40 -5.68
N GLU A 84 -3.47 23.70 -6.74
CA GLU A 84 -3.12 22.30 -6.94
C GLU A 84 -1.59 22.09 -7.04
N LYS A 85 -0.88 23.02 -7.69
CA LYS A 85 0.59 22.99 -7.75
C LYS A 85 1.21 23.22 -6.37
N ASP A 86 0.70 24.18 -5.60
CA ASP A 86 1.19 24.47 -4.25
C ASP A 86 0.96 23.29 -3.31
N GLU A 87 -0.22 22.66 -3.36
CA GLU A 87 -0.51 21.44 -2.61
C GLU A 87 0.44 20.31 -2.99
N LEU A 88 0.73 20.15 -4.29
CA LEU A 88 1.67 19.14 -4.77
C LEU A 88 3.10 19.41 -4.27
N GLN A 89 3.54 20.66 -4.23
CA GLN A 89 4.84 21.03 -3.65
C GLN A 89 4.90 20.72 -2.16
N LEU A 90 3.84 21.06 -1.42
CA LEU A 90 3.74 20.77 0.01
C LEU A 90 3.78 19.25 0.28
N GLN A 91 3.10 18.44 -0.53
CA GLN A 91 3.17 16.98 -0.41
C GLN A 91 4.57 16.44 -0.70
N LYS A 92 5.29 17.00 -1.69
CA LYS A 92 6.66 16.61 -2.00
C LYS A 92 7.61 16.94 -0.84
N ALA A 93 7.48 18.13 -0.25
CA ALA A 93 8.27 18.55 0.91
C ALA A 93 8.06 17.59 2.10
N ARG A 94 6.81 17.32 2.48
CA ARG A 94 6.46 16.36 3.55
C ARG A 94 7.04 14.97 3.29
N ARG A 95 7.03 14.51 2.04
CA ARG A 95 7.61 13.21 1.67
C ARG A 95 9.13 13.18 1.84
N LEU A 96 9.82 14.29 1.57
CA LEU A 96 11.27 14.39 1.77
C LEU A 96 11.60 14.37 3.27
N GLU A 97 10.88 15.16 4.07
CA GLU A 97 11.02 15.17 5.54
C GLU A 97 10.82 13.78 6.14
N LEU A 98 9.77 13.06 5.71
CA LEU A 98 9.50 11.70 6.18
C LEU A 98 10.65 10.73 5.84
N LYS A 99 11.25 10.88 4.65
CA LYS A 99 12.40 10.06 4.23
C LYS A 99 13.64 10.38 5.07
N GLU A 100 13.87 11.64 5.38
CA GLU A 100 14.99 12.05 6.23
C GLU A 100 14.83 11.51 7.64
N GLN A 101 13.64 11.64 8.24
CA GLN A 101 13.33 11.06 9.55
C GLN A 101 13.56 9.54 9.57
N ALA A 102 13.08 8.82 8.55
CA ALA A 102 13.30 7.38 8.43
C ALA A 102 14.79 7.02 8.33
N ARG A 103 15.59 7.83 7.63
CA ARG A 103 17.04 7.65 7.52
C ARG A 103 17.74 7.86 8.87
N LEU A 104 17.39 8.93 9.58
CA LEU A 104 17.94 9.24 10.90
C LEU A 104 17.60 8.15 11.92
N TYR A 105 16.34 7.70 11.96
CA TYR A 105 15.91 6.60 12.82
C TYR A 105 16.70 5.31 12.55
N LYS A 106 16.91 4.97 11.27
CA LYS A 106 17.70 3.80 10.88
C LYS A 106 19.16 3.91 11.35
N LEU A 107 19.74 5.11 11.35
CA LEU A 107 21.09 5.35 11.86
C LEU A 107 21.16 5.20 13.38
N GLN A 108 20.18 5.72 14.12
CA GLN A 108 20.09 5.55 15.57
C GLN A 108 20.02 4.07 15.96
N VAL A 109 19.09 3.32 15.35
CA VAL A 109 18.96 1.87 15.59
C VAL A 109 20.26 1.12 15.24
N ALA A 110 20.98 1.53 14.20
CA ALA A 110 22.24 0.92 13.83
C ALA A 110 23.36 1.21 14.85
N GLN A 111 23.40 2.43 15.42
CA GLN A 111 24.35 2.80 16.47
C GLN A 111 24.06 2.04 17.77
N GLU A 112 22.80 1.99 18.21
CA GLU A 112 22.39 1.22 19.39
C GLU A 112 22.78 -0.26 19.27
N LYS A 113 22.52 -0.87 18.10
CA LYS A 113 22.94 -2.25 17.84
C LYS A 113 24.46 -2.45 17.86
N ARG A 114 25.25 -1.44 17.50
CA ARG A 114 26.72 -1.51 17.57
C ARG A 114 27.19 -1.46 19.02
N VAL A 115 26.67 -0.50 19.80
CA VAL A 115 26.98 -0.35 21.22
C VAL A 115 26.61 -1.62 21.98
N GLU A 116 25.43 -2.18 21.71
CA GLU A 116 24.99 -3.43 22.36
C GLU A 116 25.90 -4.62 22.02
N ARG A 117 26.37 -4.70 20.77
CA ARG A 117 27.36 -5.73 20.36
C ARG A 117 28.69 -5.55 21.07
N GLU A 118 29.15 -4.33 21.29
CA GLU A 118 30.40 -4.05 22.02
C GLU A 118 30.26 -4.44 23.49
N ARG A 119 29.16 -4.04 24.14
CA ARG A 119 28.85 -4.47 25.51
C ARG A 119 28.82 -5.98 25.65
N LEU A 120 28.17 -6.69 24.72
CA LEU A 120 28.11 -8.16 24.70
C LEU A 120 29.50 -8.80 24.46
N LYS A 121 30.40 -8.13 23.73
CA LYS A 121 31.79 -8.60 23.56
C LYS A 121 32.58 -8.42 24.85
N GLU A 122 32.50 -7.26 25.50
CA GLU A 122 33.19 -7.00 26.76
C GLU A 122 32.75 -7.97 27.86
N VAL A 123 31.44 -8.23 27.98
CA VAL A 123 30.92 -9.22 28.94
C VAL A 123 31.50 -10.61 28.66
N ARG A 124 31.51 -11.04 27.39
CA ARG A 124 32.10 -12.35 27.01
C ARG A 124 33.59 -12.43 27.29
N GLU A 125 34.35 -11.37 27.07
CA GLU A 125 35.79 -11.36 27.37
C GLU A 125 36.05 -11.37 28.88
N LYS A 126 35.27 -10.63 29.68
CA LYS A 126 35.33 -10.67 31.15
C LYS A 126 34.98 -12.06 31.69
N GLU A 127 33.91 -12.67 31.19
CA GLU A 127 33.49 -14.02 31.59
C GLU A 127 34.56 -15.07 31.26
N LYS A 128 35.16 -15.00 30.06
CA LYS A 128 36.28 -15.87 29.69
C LYS A 128 37.49 -15.65 30.59
N ALA A 129 37.83 -14.41 30.91
CA ALA A 129 38.96 -14.07 31.78
C ALA A 129 38.73 -14.58 33.22
N GLU A 130 37.52 -14.41 33.75
CA GLU A 130 37.12 -14.91 35.06
C GLU A 130 37.17 -16.44 35.11
N LYS A 131 36.61 -17.12 34.10
CA LYS A 131 36.67 -18.59 33.99
C LYS A 131 38.10 -19.12 33.88
N MET A 132 38.98 -18.40 33.18
CA MET A 132 40.41 -18.74 33.12
C MET A 132 41.11 -18.52 34.47
N ALA A 133 40.78 -17.43 35.18
CA ALA A 133 41.31 -17.14 36.50
C ALA A 133 40.82 -18.16 37.55
N GLU A 134 39.57 -18.58 37.49
CA GLU A 134 38.99 -19.62 38.33
C GLU A 134 39.71 -20.96 38.10
N ARG A 135 39.86 -21.39 36.84
CA ARG A 135 40.63 -22.60 36.50
C ARG A 135 42.08 -22.53 36.97
N ALA A 136 42.72 -21.35 36.90
CA ALA A 136 44.08 -21.16 37.41
C ALA A 136 44.13 -21.29 38.96
N ARG A 137 43.14 -20.73 39.67
CA ARG A 137 42.99 -20.87 41.13
C ARG A 137 42.78 -22.32 41.54
N GLU A 138 41.89 -23.05 40.87
CA GLU A 138 41.65 -24.48 41.13
C GLU A 138 42.91 -25.32 40.91
N LYS A 139 43.63 -25.05 39.81
CA LYS A 139 44.89 -25.74 39.52
C LYS A 139 45.94 -25.46 40.60
N ALA A 140 46.12 -24.20 40.99
CA ALA A 140 47.04 -23.82 42.05
C ALA A 140 46.68 -24.45 43.40
N ALA A 141 45.38 -24.49 43.74
CA ALA A 141 44.90 -25.16 44.95
C ALA A 141 45.19 -26.67 44.92
N ARG A 142 44.90 -27.35 43.80
CA ARG A 142 45.21 -28.77 43.62
C ARG A 142 46.71 -29.06 43.71
N ASP A 143 47.52 -28.23 43.07
CA ASP A 143 48.98 -28.37 43.09
C ASP A 143 49.54 -28.14 44.51
N SER A 144 49.00 -27.17 45.26
CA SER A 144 49.36 -26.95 46.67
C SER A 144 48.97 -28.11 47.59
N GLN A 145 47.78 -28.70 47.41
CA GLN A 145 47.34 -29.87 48.17
C GLN A 145 48.23 -31.09 47.90
N LYS A 146 48.60 -31.33 46.63
CA LYS A 146 49.57 -32.38 46.26
C LYS A 146 50.91 -32.17 46.95
N ALA A 147 51.43 -30.94 46.96
CA ALA A 147 52.69 -30.61 47.63
C ALA A 147 52.62 -30.88 49.15
N ILE A 148 51.53 -30.48 49.82
CA ILE A 148 51.30 -30.75 51.24
C ILE A 148 51.23 -32.27 51.53
N GLN A 149 50.47 -33.03 50.72
CA GLN A 149 50.38 -34.49 50.88
C GLN A 149 51.73 -35.18 50.70
N GLN A 150 52.52 -34.76 49.70
CA GLN A 150 53.86 -35.32 49.45
C GLN A 150 54.82 -35.04 50.62
N ALA A 151 54.79 -33.83 51.18
CA ALA A 151 55.58 -33.48 52.37
C ALA A 151 55.14 -34.23 53.65
N GLN A 152 53.85 -34.54 53.79
CA GLN A 152 53.37 -35.39 54.90
C GLN A 152 53.78 -36.87 54.71
N LYS A 153 53.77 -37.36 53.46
CA LYS A 153 54.13 -38.75 53.13
C LYS A 153 55.63 -39.02 53.32
N SER A 154 56.50 -38.03 53.08
CA SER A 154 57.94 -38.14 53.38
C SER A 154 58.22 -38.14 54.89
N LYS A 155 57.49 -37.35 55.68
CA LYS A 155 57.61 -37.34 57.15
C LYS A 155 57.23 -38.67 57.81
N ARG A 156 56.28 -39.43 57.26
CA ARG A 156 55.87 -40.76 57.78
C ARG A 156 56.85 -41.91 57.49
N LYS A 157 57.84 -41.72 56.61
CA LYS A 157 58.87 -42.72 56.30
C LYS A 157 60.17 -42.56 57.12
N ALA A 158 60.24 -41.55 57.98
CA ALA A 158 61.43 -41.18 58.74
C ALA A 158 61.30 -41.47 60.26
N SER A 159 60.32 -42.28 60.65
CA SER A 159 60.19 -42.85 62.00
C SER A 159 60.03 -44.35 61.89
#